data_AF-A0A514XF11-F1
#
_entry.id   AF-A0A514XF11-F1
#
_cell.length_a   1.000
_cell.length_b   1.000
_cell.length_c   1.000
_cell.angle_alpha   90.00
_cell.angle_beta   90.00
_cell.angle_gamma   90.00
#
_symmetry.space_group_name_H-M   'P 1'
#
loop_
_entity.id
_entity.type
_entity.pdbx_description
1 polymer ?
#
loop_
_entity_poly.entity_id
_entity_poly.type
_entity_poly.pdbx_seq_one_letter_code
_entity_poly.pdbx_strand_id
1 'polypeptide(L)' 'MKQRSEYFKKILTNEYQRRLQQTGKYSFRAFAHSLEIDPSSLHDIMKGERKVGEKVIRKLGEKIGMTLAEVEELLAKK' A
#
# COMPACT_ATOMS: atom_id res chain seq x y z
N MET A 1 -6.58 11.94 -9.62
CA MET A 1 -6.31 10.48 -9.53
C MET A 1 -4.83 10.10 -9.44
N LYS A 2 -3.93 10.66 -10.27
CA LYS A 2 -2.48 10.32 -10.26
C LYS A 2 -1.82 10.60 -8.90
N GLN A 3 -2.27 11.66 -8.22
CA GLN A 3 -1.76 12.08 -6.91
C GLN A 3 -2.08 11.08 -5.79
N ARG A 4 -3.31 10.57 -5.71
CA ARG A 4 -3.73 9.55 -4.71
C ARG A 4 -2.92 8.27 -4.79
N SER A 5 -2.70 7.77 -6.01
CA SER A 5 -1.91 6.55 -6.21
C SER A 5 -0.45 6.75 -5.79
N GLU A 6 0.15 7.91 -6.05
CA GLU A 6 1.52 8.20 -5.62
C GLU A 6 1.63 8.33 -4.09
N TYR A 7 0.68 9.03 -3.45
CA TYR A 7 0.64 9.10 -1.99
C TYR A 7 0.47 7.70 -1.37
N PHE A 8 -0.44 6.88 -1.90
CA PHE A 8 -0.65 5.54 -1.38
C PHE A 8 0.57 4.64 -1.57
N LYS A 9 1.25 4.72 -2.72
CA LYS A 9 2.53 4.05 -2.95
C LYS A 9 3.57 4.44 -1.90
N LYS A 10 3.67 5.72 -1.56
CA LYS A 10 4.58 6.20 -0.52
C LYS A 10 4.25 5.58 0.84
N ILE A 11 2.96 5.54 1.20
CA ILE A 11 2.50 4.90 2.45
C ILE A 11 2.87 3.41 2.47
N LEU A 12 2.56 2.66 1.40
CA LEU A 12 2.91 1.24 1.28
C LEU A 12 4.42 1.00 1.37
N THR A 13 5.22 1.87 0.76
CA THR A 13 6.68 1.78 0.80
C THR A 13 7.22 1.97 2.22
N ASN A 14 6.72 2.98 2.93
CA ASN A 14 7.11 3.23 4.31
C ASN A 14 6.74 2.06 5.22
N GLU A 15 5.53 1.51 5.04
CA GLU A 15 5.09 0.34 5.82
C GLU A 15 5.93 -0.90 5.52
N TYR A 16 6.26 -1.15 4.25
CA TYR A 16 7.15 -2.24 3.87
C TYR A 16 8.52 -2.10 4.54
N GLN A 17 9.11 -0.91 4.49
CA GLN A 17 10.40 -0.63 5.13
C GLN A 17 10.33 -0.81 6.65
N ARG A 18 9.25 -0.37 7.30
CA ARG A 18 9.03 -0.56 8.74
C ARG A 18 9.03 -2.05 9.11
N ARG A 19 8.27 -2.89 8.39
CA ARG A 19 8.21 -4.34 8.64
C ARG A 19 9.53 -5.05 8.32
N LEU A 20 10.22 -4.60 7.27
CA LEU A 20 11.56 -5.08 6.91
C LEU A 20 12.56 -4.82 8.04
N GLN A 21 12.58 -3.62 8.60
CA GLN A 21 13.46 -3.25 9.72
C GLN A 21 13.16 -4.06 10.99
N GLN A 22 11.90 -4.38 11.27
CA GLN A 22 11.51 -5.12 12.47
C GLN A 22 11.93 -6.59 12.45
N THR A 23 11.91 -7.24 11.29
CA THR A 23 12.11 -8.71 11.20
C THR A 23 13.39 -9.11 10.48
N GLY A 24 14.09 -8.18 9.81
CA GLY A 24 15.34 -8.39 9.08
C GLY A 24 15.25 -9.33 7.87
N LYS A 25 14.19 -10.15 7.78
CA LYS A 25 13.93 -11.17 6.75
C LYS A 25 12.61 -10.96 6.02
N TYR A 26 11.98 -9.78 6.16
CA TYR A 26 10.71 -9.49 5.50
C TYR A 26 10.91 -9.35 3.98
N SER A 27 10.48 -10.35 3.22
CA SER A 27 10.54 -10.26 1.76
C SER A 27 9.36 -9.49 1.20
N PHE A 28 9.50 -8.97 -0.01
CA PHE A 28 8.40 -8.37 -0.76
C PHE A 28 7.20 -9.33 -0.93
N ARG A 29 7.48 -10.63 -1.07
CA ARG A 29 6.44 -11.68 -1.12
C ARG A 29 5.71 -11.84 0.20
N ALA A 30 6.42 -11.77 1.33
CA ALA A 30 5.81 -11.79 2.65
C ALA A 30 4.91 -10.56 2.88
N PHE A 31 5.33 -9.41 2.38
CA PHE A 31 4.49 -8.21 2.41
C PHE A 31 3.23 -8.37 1.57
N ALA A 32 3.35 -8.82 0.32
CA ALA A 32 2.20 -9.11 -0.55
C ALA A 32 1.21 -10.09 0.11
N HIS A 33 1.72 -11.15 0.74
CA HIS A 33 0.91 -12.11 1.48
C HIS A 33 0.14 -11.45 2.64
N SER A 34 0.79 -10.57 3.41
CA SER A 34 0.12 -9.85 4.51
C SER A 34 -0.96 -8.87 4.03
N LEU A 35 -0.87 -8.45 2.77
CA LEU A 35 -1.84 -7.58 2.11
C LEU A 35 -2.92 -8.36 1.34
N GLU A 36 -2.84 -9.69 1.31
CA GLU A 36 -3.74 -10.57 0.55
C GLU A 36 -3.85 -10.17 -0.93
N ILE A 37 -2.69 -9.90 -1.54
CA ILE A 37 -2.54 -9.65 -2.99
C ILE A 37 -1.35 -10.42 -3.53
N ASP A 38 -1.34 -10.67 -4.84
CA ASP A 38 -0.21 -11.32 -5.47
C ASP A 38 1.02 -10.38 -5.54
N PRO A 39 2.25 -10.93 -5.49
CA PRO A 39 3.48 -10.13 -5.53
C PRO A 39 3.61 -9.27 -6.79
N SER A 40 3.11 -9.73 -7.95
CA SER A 40 3.19 -8.97 -9.20
C SER A 40 2.30 -7.73 -9.14
N SER A 41 1.07 -7.86 -8.63
CA SER A 41 0.18 -6.72 -8.39
C SER A 41 0.77 -5.72 -7.41
N LEU A 42 1.38 -6.19 -6.32
CA LEU A 42 2.06 -5.29 -5.38
C LEU A 42 3.23 -4.56 -6.07
N HIS A 43 3.99 -5.26 -6.91
CA HIS A 43 5.11 -4.68 -7.67
C HIS A 43 4.65 -3.59 -8.63
N ASP A 44 3.60 -3.84 -9.41
CA ASP A 44 3.04 -2.85 -10.34
C ASP A 44 2.54 -1.60 -9.59
N ILE A 45 1.91 -1.79 -8.42
CA ILE A 45 1.44 -0.69 -7.56
C ILE A 45 2.63 0.12 -7.03
N MET A 46 3.65 -0.57 -6.52
CA MET A 46 4.86 0.04 -5.93
C MET A 46 5.71 0.75 -6.98
N LYS A 47 5.69 0.30 -8.24
CA LYS A 47 6.31 1.02 -9.36
C LYS A 47 5.46 2.20 -9.86
N GLY A 48 4.16 2.21 -9.59
CA GLY A 48 3.21 3.17 -10.13
C GLY A 48 2.73 2.82 -11.56
N GLU A 49 3.05 1.61 -12.04
CA GLU A 49 2.57 1.06 -13.30
C GLU A 49 1.07 0.71 -13.21
N ARG A 50 0.59 0.38 -12.00
CA ARG A 50 -0.83 0.18 -11.71
C ARG A 50 -1.41 1.32 -10.89
N LYS A 51 -2.45 1.98 -11.44
CA LYS A 51 -3.26 2.93 -10.68
C LYS A 51 -4.09 2.18 -9.64
N VAL A 52 -3.97 2.58 -8.38
CA VAL A 52 -4.82 2.10 -7.28
C VAL A 52 -6.09 2.94 -7.21
N GLY A 53 -7.22 2.28 -7.44
CA GLY A 53 -8.55 2.85 -7.22
C GLY A 53 -8.94 2.86 -5.75
N GLU A 54 -10.04 3.53 -5.44
CA GLU A 54 -10.49 3.77 -4.07
C GLU A 54 -10.77 2.47 -3.30
N LYS A 55 -11.38 1.49 -3.96
CA LYS A 55 -11.62 0.15 -3.39
C LYS A 55 -10.32 -0.55 -2.96
N VAL A 56 -9.25 -0.39 -3.75
CA VAL A 56 -7.95 -1.00 -3.45
C VAL A 56 -7.27 -0.25 -2.31
N ILE A 57 -7.34 1.09 -2.31
CA ILE A 57 -6.82 1.91 -1.21
C ILE A 57 -7.49 1.54 0.11
N ARG A 58 -8.82 1.39 0.14
CA ARG A 58 -9.56 0.95 1.34
C ARG A 58 -9.10 -0.43 1.82
N LYS A 59 -9.15 -1.43 0.94
CA LYS A 59 -8.76 -2.81 1.27
C LYS A 59 -7.32 -2.88 1.80
N LEU A 60 -6.37 -2.26 1.08
CA LEU A 60 -4.95 -2.35 1.43
C LEU A 60 -4.60 -1.46 2.62
N GLY A 61 -5.25 -0.29 2.76
CA GLY A 61 -5.11 0.61 3.90
C GLY A 61 -5.46 -0.07 5.21
N GLU A 62 -6.58 -0.80 5.26
CA GLU A 62 -6.97 -1.58 6.44
C GLU A 62 -5.91 -2.64 6.80
N LYS A 63 -5.34 -3.34 5.81
CA LYS A 63 -4.30 -4.38 6.03
C LYS A 63 -2.97 -3.84 6.53
N ILE A 64 -2.69 -2.56 6.31
CA ILE A 64 -1.52 -1.87 6.87
C ILE A 64 -1.84 -1.12 8.17
N GLY A 65 -3.08 -1.20 8.66
CA GLY A 65 -3.49 -0.60 9.93
C GLY A 65 -3.89 0.87 9.82
N MET A 66 -4.20 1.38 8.62
CA MET A 66 -4.80 2.71 8.49
C MET A 66 -6.22 2.70 9.08
N THR A 67 -6.54 3.76 9.80
CA THR A 67 -7.89 4.08 10.25
C THR A 67 -8.76 4.51 9.07
N LEU A 68 -10.09 4.40 9.24
CA LEU A 68 -11.03 4.90 8.24
C LEU A 68 -10.80 6.38 7.93
N ALA A 69 -10.50 7.20 8.94
CA ALA A 69 -10.22 8.62 8.76
C ALA A 69 -9.00 8.89 7.87
N GLU A 70 -7.89 8.17 8.07
CA GLU A 70 -6.69 8.30 7.23
C GLU A 70 -6.93 7.87 5.79
N VAL A 71 -7.75 6.82 5.61
CA VAL A 71 -8.16 6.35 4.27
C VAL A 71 -9.01 7.42 3.58
N GLU A 72 -10.01 8.00 4.25
CA GLU A 72 -10.83 9.06 3.67
C GLU A 72 -10.02 10.31 3.36
N GLU A 73 -9.11 10.71 4.26
CA GLU A 73 -8.23 11.86 4.03
C GLU A 73 -7.38 11.68 2.77
N LEU A 74 -6.82 10.48 2.58
CA LEU A 74 -6.07 10.13 1.38
C LEU A 74 -6.96 10.17 0.11
N LEU A 75 -8.20 9.69 0.21
CA LEU A 75 -9.14 9.68 -0.91
C LEU A 75 -9.63 11.07 -1.30
N ALA A 76 -9.68 12.00 -0.34
CA ALA A 76 -10.07 13.39 -0.53
C ALA A 76 -9.00 14.26 -1.21
N LYS A 77 -7.72 13.86 -1.18
CA LYS A 77 -6.62 14.57 -1.87
C LYS A 77 -6.79 14.40 -3.41
N LYS A 78 -7.06 15.50 -4.14
CA LYS A 78 -7.36 15.49 -5.59
C LYS A 78 -6.13 15.55 -6.49
#